data_AF-A0A7L2RV65-F1
#
_entry.id   AF-A0A7L2RV65-F1
#
_cell.length_a   1.000
_cell.length_b   1.000
_cell.length_c   1.000
_cell.angle_alpha   90.00
_cell.angle_beta   90.00
_cell.angle_gamma   90.00
#
_symmetry.space_group_name_H-M   'P 1'
#
loop_
_entity.id
_entity.type
_entity.pdbx_description
1 polymer ?
#
loop_
_entity_poly.entity_id
_entity_poly.type
_entity_poly.pdbx_seq_one_letter_code
_entity_poly.pdbx_strand_id
1 'polypeptide(L)'
;VQSSLGTHCSIQHPISRFTDRLPQELVLPGNPGEQSQAPSRQERAYPANNPVLQVLICPEVPYQTLAGFVRGSQGLHRTSPGHYERLACLLLLQLCLGLEHLRGQNVGQGDLSPENLLLVQCPCPPGGHQGKKEPLGLSLPRLLISSFLRVREMQRPCSTSQEEDWTRGLAAADELNVGRLIYQLLHVDISLEDTLGFRNKRLPEIPCLSIYSTGLKRLATLLLHREPSKRVSIEQARSILQLLLWGPRQELFARSKKTLPLLRGWVEVKRTLLLLRFAESSVGAGGHPGLEEWLCCQYFKEVTEHTLYEVTQVVYTP
;
A
#
# COMPACT_ATOMS: atom_id res chain seq x y z
N VAL A 1 3.15 26.84 -8.16
CA VAL A 1 2.95 26.61 -6.70
C VAL A 1 3.37 25.19 -6.38
N GLN A 2 4.60 25.01 -5.89
CA GLN A 2 5.10 23.71 -5.41
C GLN A 2 4.06 23.10 -4.47
N SER A 3 3.69 21.84 -4.69
CA SER A 3 2.90 21.09 -3.73
C SER A 3 3.69 21.02 -2.43
N SER A 4 3.13 21.60 -1.37
CA SER A 4 3.70 21.69 -0.01
C SER A 4 3.81 20.34 0.69
N LEU A 5 3.80 19.22 -0.06
CA LEU A 5 4.00 17.89 0.45
C LEU A 5 5.50 17.64 0.57
N GLY A 6 6.01 17.51 1.80
CA GLY A 6 7.35 16.97 2.04
C GLY A 6 7.57 15.67 1.25
N THR A 7 8.79 15.45 0.76
CA THR A 7 9.12 14.30 -0.09
C THR A 7 8.99 12.99 0.69
N HIS A 8 8.43 11.96 0.05
CA HIS A 8 8.28 10.63 0.63
C HIS A 8 8.49 9.55 -0.44
N CYS A 9 9.09 8.43 -0.04
CA CYS A 9 9.45 7.36 -0.96
C CYS A 9 8.23 6.70 -1.63
N SER A 10 7.06 6.70 -0.99
CA SER A 10 5.84 6.07 -1.54
C SER A 10 4.84 7.06 -2.16
N ILE A 11 5.23 8.32 -2.39
CA ILE A 11 4.36 9.34 -2.96
C ILE A 11 4.97 9.83 -4.27
N GLN A 12 4.16 9.97 -5.31
CA GLN A 12 4.62 10.51 -6.59
C GLN A 12 4.98 12.00 -6.46
N HIS A 13 6.01 12.48 -7.16
CA HIS A 13 6.39 13.90 -7.14
C HIS A 13 6.51 14.44 -8.57
N PRO A 14 5.52 15.20 -9.07
CA PRO A 14 5.63 15.85 -10.37
C PRO A 14 6.66 16.98 -10.31
N ILE A 15 7.64 16.95 -11.23
CA ILE A 15 8.64 18.02 -11.40
C ILE A 15 8.03 19.20 -12.16
N SER A 16 7.14 18.94 -13.11
CA SER A 16 6.48 19.96 -13.92
C SER A 16 5.02 19.62 -14.18
N ARG A 17 4.20 20.66 -14.34
CA ARG A 17 2.77 20.60 -14.67
C ARG A 17 2.46 21.67 -15.71
N PHE A 18 1.86 21.28 -16.82
CA PHE A 18 1.39 22.18 -17.86
C PHE A 18 0.11 21.64 -18.51
N THR A 19 -0.52 22.43 -19.37
CA THR A 19 -1.70 22.00 -20.14
C THR A 19 -1.34 21.94 -21.61
N ASP A 20 -1.70 20.85 -22.27
CA ASP A 20 -1.38 20.64 -23.68
C ASP A 20 -2.49 19.86 -24.40
N ARG A 21 -2.53 19.96 -25.72
CA ARG A 21 -3.43 19.18 -26.58
C ARG A 21 -2.68 17.96 -27.09
N LEU A 22 -2.93 16.80 -26.49
CA LEU A 22 -2.29 15.56 -26.92
C LEU A 22 -2.99 15.00 -28.18
N PRO A 23 -2.23 14.39 -29.11
CA PRO A 23 -2.79 13.60 -30.21
C PRO A 23 -3.76 12.54 -29.69
N GLN A 24 -4.86 12.28 -30.43
CA GLN A 24 -5.90 11.33 -30.00
C GLN A 24 -5.36 9.92 -29.83
N GLU A 25 -4.30 9.56 -30.55
CA GLU A 25 -3.62 8.27 -30.49
C GLU A 25 -2.97 8.02 -29.12
N LEU A 26 -2.63 9.09 -28.39
CA LEU A 26 -2.05 9.01 -27.04
C LEU A 26 -3.11 9.05 -25.94
N VAL A 27 -4.36 9.39 -26.27
CA VAL A 27 -5.47 9.42 -25.31
C VAL A 27 -6.11 8.03 -25.30
N LEU A 28 -5.80 7.23 -24.27
CA LEU A 28 -6.49 5.96 -24.06
C LEU A 28 -8.00 6.22 -23.89
N PRO A 29 -8.89 5.45 -24.56
CA PRO A 29 -10.32 5.63 -24.41
C PRO A 29 -10.71 5.40 -22.95
N GLY A 30 -11.26 6.44 -22.31
CA GLY A 30 -11.74 6.36 -20.93
C GLY A 30 -12.83 5.29 -20.78
N ASN A 31 -12.88 4.62 -19.63
CA ASN A 31 -13.93 3.66 -19.30
C ASN A 31 -15.33 4.28 -19.54
N PRO A 32 -16.26 3.60 -20.23
CA PRO A 32 -17.60 4.10 -20.50
C PRO A 32 -18.46 3.98 -19.23
N GLY A 33 -18.36 4.97 -18.34
CA GLY A 33 -19.07 4.94 -17.05
C GLY A 33 -19.84 6.21 -16.69
N GLU A 34 -19.49 7.37 -17.23
CA GLU A 34 -20.12 8.63 -16.84
C GLU A 34 -20.33 9.54 -18.06
N GLN A 35 -21.32 9.21 -18.88
CA GLN A 35 -21.96 10.18 -19.76
C GLN A 35 -23.43 10.27 -19.36
N SER A 36 -23.73 11.27 -18.52
CA SER A 36 -25.10 11.69 -18.27
C SER A 36 -25.78 12.02 -19.59
N GLN A 37 -26.87 11.33 -19.87
CA GLN A 37 -27.68 11.47 -21.07
C GLN A 37 -28.37 12.85 -21.12
N ALA A 38 -28.33 13.49 -22.30
CA ALA A 38 -29.47 14.22 -22.83
C ALA A 38 -29.44 14.16 -24.38
N PRO A 39 -30.61 14.01 -25.06
CA PRO A 39 -30.65 13.69 -26.48
C PRO A 39 -30.88 14.93 -27.34
N SER A 40 -30.17 15.05 -28.46
CA SER A 40 -30.73 15.69 -29.66
C SER A 40 -29.99 15.25 -30.91
N ARG A 41 -30.82 14.98 -31.93
CA ARG A 41 -30.52 14.36 -33.20
C ARG A 41 -30.09 15.45 -34.17
N GLN A 42 -28.80 15.53 -34.52
CA GLN A 42 -28.37 16.31 -35.68
C GLN A 42 -27.01 15.83 -36.21
N GLU A 43 -26.79 16.12 -37.49
CA GLU A 43 -25.89 15.43 -38.42
C GLU A 43 -24.41 15.37 -38.03
N ARG A 44 -23.76 14.31 -38.54
CA ARG A 44 -22.32 14.06 -38.46
C ARG A 44 -21.54 15.22 -39.07
N ALA A 45 -21.04 16.08 -38.20
CA ALA A 45 -19.81 16.83 -38.42
C ALA A 45 -18.89 16.42 -37.27
N TYR A 46 -17.76 15.76 -37.55
CA TYR A 46 -16.76 15.46 -36.52
C TYR A 46 -16.10 16.77 -36.08
N PRO A 47 -16.31 17.31 -34.86
CA PRO A 47 -15.34 18.23 -34.31
C PRO A 47 -14.23 17.35 -33.72
N ALA A 48 -13.09 17.29 -34.39
CA ALA A 48 -11.86 16.77 -33.81
C ALA A 48 -11.39 17.73 -32.70
N ASN A 49 -12.14 17.78 -31.60
CA ASN A 49 -11.81 18.62 -30.47
C ASN A 49 -10.83 17.82 -29.61
N ASN A 50 -9.53 17.93 -29.89
CA ASN A 50 -8.51 17.36 -29.03
C ASN A 50 -8.65 18.00 -27.64
N PRO A 51 -9.00 17.23 -26.60
CA PRO A 51 -9.20 17.79 -25.28
C PRO A 51 -7.89 18.44 -24.81
N VAL A 52 -7.98 19.62 -24.21
CA VAL A 52 -6.85 20.21 -23.49
C VAL A 52 -6.68 19.40 -22.22
N LEU A 53 -5.58 18.66 -22.13
CA LEU A 53 -5.27 17.79 -21.01
C LEU A 53 -4.21 18.43 -20.12
N GLN A 54 -4.25 18.10 -18.85
CA GLN A 54 -3.17 18.42 -17.93
C GLN A 54 -2.08 17.36 -18.03
N VAL A 55 -0.87 17.80 -18.34
CA VAL A 55 0.31 16.96 -18.47
C VAL A 55 1.21 17.17 -17.25
N LEU A 56 1.69 16.07 -16.69
CA LEU A 56 2.56 16.02 -15.52
C LEU A 56 3.86 15.30 -15.91
N ILE A 57 5.00 15.90 -15.60
CA ILE A 57 6.31 15.27 -15.79
C ILE A 57 6.79 14.79 -14.44
N CYS A 58 7.03 13.48 -14.31
CA CYS A 58 7.55 12.83 -13.11
C CYS A 58 8.90 12.16 -13.44
N PRO A 59 9.86 12.12 -12.50
CA PRO A 59 11.14 11.44 -12.70
C PRO A 59 10.99 9.92 -12.62
N GLU A 60 10.06 9.44 -11.80
CA GLU A 60 9.75 8.02 -11.72
C GLU A 60 8.88 7.56 -12.88
N VAL A 61 9.39 6.61 -13.66
CA VAL A 61 8.66 5.98 -14.77
C VAL A 61 8.01 4.68 -14.28
N PRO A 62 6.68 4.63 -14.11
CA PRO A 62 5.99 3.40 -13.72
C PRO A 62 5.97 2.40 -14.88
N TYR A 63 6.23 1.12 -14.58
CA TYR A 63 6.17 0.05 -15.58
C TYR A 63 4.80 -0.65 -15.60
N GLN A 64 4.03 -0.56 -14.50
CA GLN A 64 2.65 -1.04 -14.43
C GLN A 64 1.92 -0.44 -13.21
N THR A 65 0.59 -0.56 -13.20
CA THR A 65 -0.25 -0.27 -12.02
C THR A 65 -0.35 -1.50 -11.11
N LEU A 66 -0.77 -1.30 -9.86
CA LEU A 66 -1.05 -2.40 -8.94
C LEU A 66 -2.24 -3.23 -9.44
N ALA A 67 -3.26 -2.62 -10.06
CA ALA A 67 -4.33 -3.33 -10.75
C ALA A 67 -3.79 -4.29 -11.83
N GLY A 68 -2.86 -3.81 -12.66
CA GLY A 68 -2.19 -4.60 -13.69
C GLY A 68 -1.36 -5.74 -13.09
N PHE A 69 -0.68 -5.49 -11.97
CA PHE A 69 0.06 -6.50 -11.21
C PHE A 69 -0.86 -7.62 -10.74
N VAL A 70 -1.92 -7.29 -10.00
CA VAL A 70 -2.88 -8.25 -9.45
C VAL A 70 -3.50 -9.10 -10.55
N ARG A 71 -3.86 -8.50 -11.69
CA ARG A 71 -4.42 -9.27 -12.82
C ARG A 71 -3.41 -10.25 -13.42
N GLY A 72 -2.14 -9.85 -13.52
CA GLY A 72 -1.07 -10.68 -14.09
C GLY A 72 -0.50 -11.74 -13.13
N SER A 73 -0.66 -11.57 -11.82
CA SER A 73 0.03 -12.38 -10.81
C SER A 73 -0.78 -13.58 -10.29
N GLN A 74 -1.98 -13.85 -10.82
CA GLN A 74 -2.82 -14.94 -10.31
C GLN A 74 -2.15 -16.33 -10.45
N GLY A 75 -1.44 -16.58 -11.56
CA GLY A 75 -0.69 -17.83 -11.74
C GLY A 75 0.48 -17.98 -10.75
N LEU A 76 1.10 -16.87 -10.38
CA LEU A 76 2.19 -16.83 -9.40
C LEU A 76 1.68 -17.08 -7.98
N HIS A 77 0.55 -16.49 -7.59
CA HIS A 77 -0.07 -16.74 -6.28
C HIS A 77 -0.42 -18.22 -6.11
N ARG A 78 -0.91 -18.88 -7.19
CA ARG A 78 -1.18 -20.33 -7.18
C ARG A 78 0.09 -21.18 -7.06
N THR A 79 1.17 -20.80 -7.76
CA THR A 79 2.40 -21.61 -7.82
C THR A 79 3.29 -21.42 -6.58
N SER A 80 3.36 -20.19 -6.06
CA SER A 80 4.24 -19.83 -4.95
C SER A 80 3.55 -18.85 -3.98
N PRO A 81 2.53 -19.30 -3.23
CA PRO A 81 1.69 -18.41 -2.44
C PRO A 81 2.47 -17.65 -1.35
N GLY A 82 3.41 -18.30 -0.68
CA GLY A 82 4.22 -17.65 0.35
C GLY A 82 5.08 -16.49 -0.16
N HIS A 83 5.66 -16.61 -1.36
CA HIS A 83 6.47 -15.54 -1.94
C HIS A 83 5.61 -14.37 -2.40
N TYR A 84 4.47 -14.69 -3.03
CA TYR A 84 3.51 -13.69 -3.49
C TYR A 84 2.88 -12.92 -2.31
N GLU A 85 2.43 -13.61 -1.27
CA GLU A 85 1.83 -12.96 -0.10
C GLU A 85 2.84 -12.18 0.73
N ARG A 86 4.12 -12.59 0.75
CA ARG A 86 5.20 -11.77 1.31
C ARG A 86 5.35 -10.45 0.53
N LEU A 87 5.37 -10.52 -0.80
CA LEU A 87 5.43 -9.33 -1.66
C LEU A 87 4.21 -8.44 -1.45
N ALA A 88 3.01 -9.01 -1.34
CA ALA A 88 1.79 -8.27 -1.01
C ALA A 88 1.92 -7.54 0.34
N CYS A 89 2.45 -8.20 1.38
CA CYS A 89 2.74 -7.55 2.66
C CYS A 89 3.70 -6.36 2.52
N LEU A 90 4.76 -6.48 1.71
CA LEU A 90 5.74 -5.41 1.47
C LEU A 90 5.13 -4.22 0.70
N LEU A 91 4.27 -4.49 -0.29
CA LEU A 91 3.55 -3.44 -1.03
C LEU A 91 2.55 -2.71 -0.12
N LEU A 92 1.79 -3.44 0.69
CA LEU A 92 0.87 -2.87 1.68
C LEU A 92 1.63 -2.06 2.74
N LEU A 93 2.83 -2.50 3.15
CA LEU A 93 3.66 -1.75 4.08
C LEU A 93 4.09 -0.40 3.51
N GLN A 94 4.54 -0.37 2.25
CA GLN A 94 4.86 0.87 1.56
C GLN A 94 3.64 1.80 1.45
N LEU A 95 2.47 1.24 1.16
CA LEU A 95 1.22 2.00 1.12
C LEU A 95 0.91 2.61 2.50
N CYS A 96 0.96 1.84 3.58
CA CYS A 96 0.71 2.37 4.94
C CYS A 96 1.67 3.50 5.30
N LEU A 97 2.97 3.35 5.00
CA LEU A 97 3.96 4.43 5.21
C LEU A 97 3.61 5.70 4.41
N GLY A 98 3.21 5.54 3.14
CA GLY A 98 2.77 6.67 2.32
C GLY A 98 1.52 7.36 2.86
N LEU A 99 0.54 6.59 3.34
CA LEU A 99 -0.72 7.11 3.89
C LEU A 99 -0.50 7.84 5.23
N GLU A 100 0.36 7.31 6.11
CA GLU A 100 0.75 7.98 7.35
C GLU A 100 1.37 9.36 7.07
N HIS A 101 2.26 9.43 6.08
CA HIS A 101 2.89 10.69 5.68
C HIS A 101 1.90 11.69 5.08
N LEU A 102 0.95 11.23 4.26
CA LEU A 102 -0.11 12.07 3.71
C LEU A 102 -1.01 12.65 4.81
N ARG A 103 -1.37 11.82 5.80
CA ARG A 103 -2.15 12.22 6.97
C ARG A 103 -1.45 13.30 7.78
N GLY A 104 -0.14 13.14 8.02
CA GLY A 104 0.67 14.14 8.74
C GLY A 104 0.72 15.52 8.06
N GLN A 105 0.35 15.61 6.77
CA GLN A 105 0.34 16.85 6.01
C GLN A 105 -1.06 17.40 5.72
N ASN A 106 -2.11 16.85 6.35
CA ASN A 106 -3.51 17.26 6.17
C ASN A 106 -3.94 17.34 4.69
N VAL A 107 -3.31 16.53 3.82
CA VAL A 107 -3.70 16.45 2.43
C VAL A 107 -4.93 15.56 2.36
N GLY A 108 -6.02 16.11 1.84
CA GLY A 108 -7.28 15.37 1.66
C GLY A 108 -7.06 14.06 0.90
N GLN A 109 -7.95 13.11 1.11
CA GLN A 109 -7.73 11.73 0.68
C GLN A 109 -7.85 11.58 -0.84
N GLY A 110 -6.86 10.90 -1.42
CA GLY A 110 -6.92 10.46 -2.81
C GLY A 110 -7.79 9.22 -2.97
N ASP A 111 -8.31 9.01 -4.18
CA ASP A 111 -8.98 7.78 -4.58
C ASP A 111 -8.00 6.59 -4.51
N LEU A 112 -8.00 5.87 -3.39
CA LEU A 112 -7.15 4.69 -3.15
C LEU A 112 -7.73 3.46 -3.84
N SER A 113 -7.51 3.40 -5.14
CA SER A 113 -7.79 2.24 -5.97
C SER A 113 -6.49 1.61 -6.50
N PRO A 114 -6.45 0.30 -6.78
CA PRO A 114 -5.26 -0.35 -7.33
C PRO A 114 -4.77 0.27 -8.65
N GLU A 115 -5.65 0.90 -9.40
CA GLU A 115 -5.35 1.59 -10.66
C GLU A 115 -4.50 2.84 -10.42
N ASN A 116 -4.65 3.47 -9.26
CA ASN A 116 -3.98 4.70 -8.86
C ASN A 116 -2.67 4.45 -8.07
N LEU A 117 -2.32 3.19 -7.86
CA LEU A 117 -1.08 2.77 -7.23
C LEU A 117 -0.11 2.29 -8.32
N LEU A 118 1.03 2.97 -8.42
CA LEU A 118 2.01 2.76 -9.49
C LEU A 118 3.20 1.96 -8.98
N LEU A 119 3.69 1.02 -9.79
CA LEU A 119 4.89 0.24 -9.48
C LEU A 119 6.05 0.74 -10.34
N VAL A 120 7.17 1.03 -9.66
CA VAL A 120 8.40 1.56 -10.24
C VAL A 120 9.57 0.66 -9.86
N GLN A 121 10.49 0.43 -10.79
CA GLN A 121 11.71 -0.31 -10.48
C GLN A 121 12.60 0.53 -9.56
N CYS A 122 13.09 -0.05 -8.46
CA CYS A 122 14.11 0.63 -7.66
C CYS A 122 15.39 0.81 -8.50
N PRO A 123 15.99 2.01 -8.52
CA PRO A 123 17.24 2.21 -9.23
C PRO A 123 18.33 1.38 -8.54
N CYS A 124 18.75 0.29 -9.21
CA CYS A 124 19.94 -0.45 -8.81
C CYS A 124 21.17 0.26 -9.39
N PRO A 125 22.19 0.59 -8.58
CA PRO A 125 23.41 1.18 -9.10
C PRO A 125 24.10 0.23 -10.09
N PRO A 126 24.65 0.74 -11.20
CA PRO A 126 25.32 -0.06 -12.21
C PRO A 126 26.60 -0.65 -11.60
N GLY A 127 26.58 -1.96 -11.31
CA GLY A 127 27.71 -2.68 -10.71
C GLY A 127 27.33 -3.69 -9.62
N GLY A 128 26.11 -3.62 -9.07
CA GLY A 128 25.59 -4.68 -8.20
C GLY A 128 25.29 -5.94 -9.02
N HIS A 129 25.88 -7.08 -8.65
CA HIS A 129 25.70 -8.35 -9.33
C HIS A 129 24.24 -8.59 -9.77
N GLN A 130 24.00 -8.58 -11.08
CA GLN A 130 22.83 -9.17 -11.75
C GLN A 130 22.73 -10.72 -11.56
N GLY A 131 23.50 -11.28 -10.63
CA GLY A 131 23.83 -12.70 -10.51
C GLY A 131 23.05 -13.49 -9.46
N LYS A 132 22.16 -12.84 -8.69
CA LYS A 132 21.11 -13.54 -7.93
C LYS A 132 19.78 -12.88 -8.27
N LYS A 133 19.26 -13.16 -9.47
CA LYS A 133 17.81 -13.10 -9.66
C LYS A 133 17.22 -13.91 -8.50
N GLU A 134 16.37 -13.30 -7.69
CA GLU A 134 15.58 -14.07 -6.74
C GLU A 134 15.01 -15.27 -7.48
N PRO A 135 15.00 -16.47 -6.88
CA PRO A 135 14.76 -17.73 -7.58
C PRO A 135 13.41 -17.79 -8.33
N LEU A 136 12.53 -16.80 -8.12
CA LEU A 136 11.21 -16.67 -8.73
C LEU A 136 11.01 -15.37 -9.54
N GLY A 137 12.05 -14.52 -9.68
CA GLY A 137 11.98 -13.27 -10.44
C GLY A 137 11.14 -12.16 -9.80
N LEU A 138 10.89 -12.22 -8.49
CA LEU A 138 10.01 -11.30 -7.76
C LEU A 138 10.78 -10.22 -7.01
N SER A 139 11.44 -9.33 -7.75
CA SER A 139 12.06 -8.15 -7.12
C SER A 139 10.99 -7.23 -6.54
N LEU A 140 11.14 -6.82 -5.28
CA LEU A 140 10.26 -5.84 -4.66
C LEU A 140 10.30 -4.50 -5.42
N PRO A 141 9.20 -4.05 -6.05
CA PRO A 141 9.14 -2.73 -6.65
C PRO A 141 8.84 -1.65 -5.60
N ARG A 142 9.17 -0.41 -5.97
CA ARG A 142 8.76 0.79 -5.23
C ARG A 142 7.31 1.10 -5.61
N LEU A 143 6.44 1.17 -4.62
CA LEU A 143 5.03 1.55 -4.78
C LEU A 143 4.86 3.06 -4.59
N LEU A 144 4.20 3.72 -5.54
CA LEU A 144 3.88 5.15 -5.51
C LEU A 144 2.37 5.39 -5.51
N ILE A 145 1.91 6.24 -4.60
CA ILE A 145 0.54 6.77 -4.57
C ILE A 145 0.46 7.95 -5.54
N SER A 146 -0.39 7.86 -6.56
CA SER A 146 -0.54 8.90 -7.61
C SER A 146 -1.74 9.84 -7.39
N SER A 147 -2.79 9.37 -6.69
CA SER A 147 -4.11 10.02 -6.65
C SER A 147 -4.28 11.31 -5.84
N PHE A 148 -3.22 11.90 -5.29
CA PHE A 148 -3.36 13.13 -4.50
C PHE A 148 -3.60 14.38 -5.36
N LEU A 149 -3.48 14.29 -6.69
CA LEU A 149 -3.69 15.44 -7.59
C LEU A 149 -5.17 15.78 -7.80
N ARG A 150 -6.10 14.85 -7.53
CA ARG A 150 -7.56 15.09 -7.56
C ARG A 150 -8.05 15.87 -6.34
N VAL A 151 -7.26 15.92 -5.27
CA VAL A 151 -7.66 16.45 -3.96
C VAL A 151 -7.71 17.99 -3.93
N ARG A 152 -7.01 18.65 -4.87
CA ARG A 152 -6.76 20.10 -4.75
C ARG A 152 -7.92 21.00 -5.19
N GLU A 153 -9.06 20.45 -5.59
CA GLU A 153 -10.19 21.25 -6.10
C GLU A 153 -11.34 21.45 -5.10
N MET A 154 -11.26 20.85 -3.91
CA MET A 154 -12.28 21.01 -2.85
C MET A 154 -11.81 21.96 -1.74
N GLN A 155 -11.35 23.17 -2.07
CA GLN A 155 -11.14 24.21 -1.05
C GLN A 155 -12.39 25.09 -0.86
N ARG A 156 -12.95 24.99 0.37
CA ARG A 156 -13.91 25.85 1.11
C ARG A 156 -15.41 25.71 0.75
N PRO A 157 -16.26 25.46 1.78
CA PRO A 157 -16.72 26.54 2.67
C PRO A 157 -16.60 26.25 4.18
N CYS A 158 -16.49 27.33 4.96
CA CYS A 158 -16.28 27.40 6.41
C CYS A 158 -17.34 26.69 7.28
N SER A 159 -16.93 26.08 8.40
CA SER A 159 -17.44 26.32 9.78
C SER A 159 -16.80 25.36 10.81
N THR A 160 -16.31 25.92 11.91
CA THR A 160 -15.36 25.37 12.90
C THR A 160 -15.91 24.37 13.92
N SER A 161 -16.99 23.65 13.61
CA SER A 161 -17.55 22.61 14.50
C SER A 161 -17.83 21.27 13.84
N GLN A 162 -17.78 21.19 12.50
CA GLN A 162 -17.95 19.92 11.76
C GLN A 162 -16.62 19.26 11.35
N GLU A 163 -15.49 19.96 11.46
CA GLU A 163 -14.17 19.46 11.00
C GLU A 163 -13.71 18.17 11.72
N GLU A 164 -14.07 17.98 12.99
CA GLU A 164 -13.72 16.76 13.75
C GLU A 164 -14.50 15.51 13.32
N ASP A 165 -15.72 15.68 12.82
CA ASP A 165 -16.57 14.58 12.36
C ASP A 165 -16.21 14.17 10.92
N TRP A 166 -15.90 15.16 10.07
CA TRP A 166 -15.38 14.92 8.72
C TRP A 166 -14.00 14.26 8.73
N THR A 167 -13.07 14.69 9.59
CA THR A 167 -11.74 14.05 9.69
C THR A 167 -11.81 12.59 10.17
N ARG A 168 -12.75 12.27 11.08
CA ARG A 168 -12.97 10.92 11.58
C ARG A 168 -13.66 10.01 10.55
N GLY A 169 -14.61 10.55 9.79
CA GLY A 169 -15.26 9.87 8.67
C GLY A 169 -14.34 9.68 7.44
N LEU A 170 -13.43 10.61 7.19
CA LEU A 170 -12.40 10.50 6.16
C LEU A 170 -11.34 9.46 6.55
N ALA A 171 -10.70 9.54 7.72
CA ALA A 171 -9.66 8.58 8.13
C ALA A 171 -10.11 7.12 7.91
N ALA A 172 -11.34 6.83 8.34
CA ALA A 172 -12.06 5.59 8.14
C ALA A 172 -12.09 5.06 6.70
N ALA A 173 -12.06 5.92 5.67
CA ALA A 173 -12.09 5.54 4.26
C ALA A 173 -10.78 4.90 3.80
N ASP A 174 -9.61 5.41 4.25
CA ASP A 174 -8.32 4.84 3.87
C ASP A 174 -8.17 3.43 4.46
N GLU A 175 -8.55 3.25 5.71
CA GLU A 175 -8.49 1.93 6.35
C GLU A 175 -9.40 0.91 5.65
N LEU A 176 -10.60 1.32 5.23
CA LEU A 176 -11.49 0.48 4.43
C LEU A 176 -10.90 0.15 3.06
N ASN A 177 -10.28 1.13 2.39
CA ASN A 177 -9.65 0.93 1.08
C ASN A 177 -8.45 -0.01 1.18
N VAL A 178 -7.60 0.12 2.21
CA VAL A 178 -6.52 -0.84 2.48
C VAL A 178 -7.09 -2.23 2.77
N GLY A 179 -8.17 -2.31 3.55
CA GLY A 179 -8.88 -3.56 3.82
C GLY A 179 -9.36 -4.24 2.54
N ARG A 180 -10.00 -3.49 1.62
CA ARG A 180 -10.43 -3.98 0.29
C ARG A 180 -9.24 -4.39 -0.57
N LEU A 181 -8.15 -3.62 -0.53
CA LEU A 181 -6.96 -3.88 -1.31
C LEU A 181 -6.30 -5.22 -0.91
N ILE A 182 -6.36 -5.60 0.38
CA ILE A 182 -5.88 -6.92 0.82
C ILE A 182 -6.64 -8.05 0.09
N TYR A 183 -7.96 -7.96 -0.03
CA TYR A 183 -8.76 -8.95 -0.76
C TYR A 183 -8.38 -9.03 -2.25
N GLN A 184 -8.24 -7.86 -2.89
CA GLN A 184 -7.84 -7.77 -4.29
C GLN A 184 -6.46 -8.36 -4.52
N LEU A 185 -5.48 -8.02 -3.67
CA LEU A 185 -4.14 -8.59 -3.72
C LEU A 185 -4.15 -10.10 -3.56
N LEU A 186 -5.01 -10.65 -2.70
CA LEU A 186 -5.14 -12.09 -2.49
C LEU A 186 -6.05 -12.79 -3.52
N HIS A 187 -6.45 -12.09 -4.59
CA HIS A 187 -7.32 -12.59 -5.65
C HIS A 187 -8.67 -13.13 -5.13
N VAL A 188 -9.20 -12.49 -4.08
CA VAL A 188 -10.54 -12.77 -3.53
C VAL A 188 -11.46 -11.61 -3.88
N ASP A 189 -12.54 -11.89 -4.60
CA ASP A 189 -13.54 -10.89 -4.96
C ASP A 189 -14.26 -10.38 -3.71
N ILE A 190 -14.30 -9.05 -3.55
CA ILE A 190 -15.04 -8.39 -2.48
C ILE A 190 -15.96 -7.32 -3.09
N SER A 191 -17.26 -7.41 -2.80
CA SER A 191 -18.22 -6.43 -3.30
C SER A 191 -18.22 -5.19 -2.39
N LEU A 192 -18.46 -3.99 -2.96
CA LEU A 192 -18.65 -2.77 -2.16
C LEU A 192 -19.78 -2.94 -1.14
N GLU A 193 -20.85 -3.64 -1.51
CA GLU A 193 -21.98 -3.98 -0.63
C GLU A 193 -21.57 -4.82 0.59
N ASP A 194 -20.60 -5.71 0.43
CA ASP A 194 -20.11 -6.58 1.50
C ASP A 194 -19.31 -5.78 2.54
N THR A 195 -18.63 -4.71 2.11
CA THR A 195 -17.83 -3.83 3.00
C THR A 195 -18.64 -2.72 3.67
N LEU A 196 -19.71 -2.23 3.03
CA LEU A 196 -20.56 -1.16 3.56
C LEU A 196 -21.77 -1.68 4.36
N GLY A 197 -21.89 -3.01 4.51
CA GLY A 197 -22.84 -3.62 5.45
C GLY A 197 -24.30 -3.55 5.01
N PHE A 198 -24.60 -3.31 3.73
CA PHE A 198 -25.98 -3.26 3.22
C PHE A 198 -26.70 -4.61 3.28
N ARG A 199 -25.95 -5.73 3.37
CA ARG A 199 -26.49 -7.06 3.66
C ARG A 199 -25.69 -7.70 4.79
N ASN A 200 -26.37 -8.43 5.67
CA ASN A 200 -25.81 -9.23 6.78
C ASN A 200 -24.92 -10.41 6.32
N LYS A 201 -24.11 -10.25 5.27
CA LYS A 201 -23.15 -11.24 4.80
C LYS A 201 -21.85 -11.09 5.58
N ARG A 202 -21.31 -12.21 6.03
CA ARG A 202 -19.95 -12.32 6.58
C ARG A 202 -18.97 -11.95 5.47
N LEU A 203 -17.84 -11.32 5.82
CA LEU A 203 -16.76 -11.05 4.87
C LEU A 203 -16.34 -12.36 4.18
N PRO A 204 -15.99 -12.35 2.88
CA PRO A 204 -15.50 -13.53 2.19
C PRO A 204 -14.31 -14.14 2.93
N GLU A 205 -14.21 -15.47 2.94
CA GLU A 205 -13.07 -16.10 3.60
C GLU A 205 -11.83 -16.05 2.72
N ILE A 206 -10.75 -15.49 3.25
CA ILE A 206 -9.43 -15.56 2.64
C ILE A 206 -8.86 -16.98 2.83
N PRO A 207 -8.50 -17.70 1.76
CA PRO A 207 -7.90 -19.02 1.86
C PRO A 207 -6.54 -18.99 2.56
N CYS A 208 -6.26 -20.00 3.39
CA CYS A 208 -4.99 -20.13 4.10
C CYS A 208 -3.94 -20.83 3.21
N LEU A 209 -3.28 -20.06 2.33
CA LEU A 209 -2.31 -20.59 1.37
C LEU A 209 -0.85 -20.45 1.83
N SER A 210 -0.58 -19.61 2.83
CA SER A 210 0.76 -19.35 3.36
C SER A 210 0.75 -18.95 4.83
N ILE A 211 1.95 -18.76 5.41
CA ILE A 211 2.13 -18.22 6.77
C ILE A 211 1.59 -16.80 6.94
N TYR A 212 1.40 -16.06 5.84
CA TYR A 212 0.90 -14.69 5.85
C TYR A 212 -0.63 -14.63 5.78
N SER A 213 -1.29 -15.64 5.21
CA SER A 213 -2.73 -15.59 4.90
C SER A 213 -3.58 -15.35 6.15
N THR A 214 -3.28 -16.03 7.26
CA THR A 214 -4.01 -15.86 8.53
C THR A 214 -3.84 -14.45 9.08
N GLY A 215 -2.62 -13.91 9.01
CA GLY A 215 -2.31 -12.55 9.44
C GLY A 215 -3.00 -11.49 8.59
N LEU A 216 -2.96 -11.66 7.26
CA LEU A 216 -3.64 -10.77 6.31
C LEU A 216 -5.16 -10.85 6.46
N LYS A 217 -5.72 -12.05 6.71
CA LYS A 217 -7.15 -12.23 7.03
C LYS A 217 -7.55 -11.48 8.29
N ARG A 218 -6.75 -11.59 9.36
CA ARG A 218 -6.98 -10.86 10.61
C ARG A 218 -6.90 -9.36 10.39
N LEU A 219 -5.87 -8.88 9.69
CA LEU A 219 -5.69 -7.47 9.36
C LEU A 219 -6.87 -6.92 8.54
N ALA A 220 -7.30 -7.63 7.49
CA ALA A 220 -8.42 -7.22 6.67
C ALA A 220 -9.73 -7.17 7.48
N THR A 221 -9.94 -8.12 8.40
CA THR A 221 -11.11 -8.11 9.29
C THR A 221 -11.11 -6.90 10.24
N LEU A 222 -9.95 -6.54 10.77
CA LEU A 222 -9.78 -5.39 11.65
C LEU A 222 -9.96 -4.05 10.91
N LEU A 223 -9.47 -3.96 9.67
CA LEU A 223 -9.61 -2.77 8.82
C LEU A 223 -11.05 -2.61 8.28
N LEU A 224 -11.72 -3.71 7.95
CA LEU A 224 -13.11 -3.73 7.48
C LEU A 224 -14.13 -3.82 8.61
N HIS A 225 -13.74 -3.47 9.84
CA HIS A 225 -14.66 -3.50 10.97
C HIS A 225 -15.79 -2.48 10.79
N ARG A 226 -17.03 -2.90 11.09
CA ARG A 226 -18.25 -2.08 10.90
C ARG A 226 -18.23 -0.83 11.78
N GLU A 227 -17.86 -1.00 13.04
CA GLU A 227 -17.72 0.11 13.99
C GLU A 227 -16.37 0.83 13.78
N PRO A 228 -16.36 2.14 13.49
CA PRO A 228 -15.12 2.91 13.32
C PRO A 228 -14.24 2.93 14.56
N SER A 229 -14.84 2.88 15.76
CA SER A 229 -14.13 2.88 17.05
C SER A 229 -13.31 1.60 17.31
N LYS A 230 -13.68 0.49 16.68
CA LYS A 230 -12.97 -0.80 16.76
C LYS A 230 -12.08 -1.06 15.55
N ARG A 231 -12.11 -0.17 14.56
CA ARG A 231 -11.28 -0.26 13.36
C ARG A 231 -9.85 0.08 13.74
N VAL A 232 -8.91 -0.73 13.26
CA VAL A 232 -7.49 -0.44 13.46
C VAL A 232 -7.05 0.72 12.58
N SER A 233 -6.17 1.58 13.10
CA SER A 233 -5.61 2.69 12.33
C SER A 233 -4.59 2.20 11.29
N ILE A 234 -4.24 3.05 10.32
CA ILE A 234 -3.13 2.77 9.39
C ILE A 234 -1.81 2.47 10.12
N GLU A 235 -1.50 3.18 11.22
CA GLU A 235 -0.29 2.94 12.03
C GLU A 235 -0.28 1.54 12.67
N GLN A 236 -1.44 1.10 13.15
CA GLN A 236 -1.61 -0.26 13.67
C GLN A 236 -1.50 -1.28 12.53
N ALA A 237 -2.07 -0.99 11.36
CA ALA A 237 -1.95 -1.84 10.17
C ALA A 237 -0.49 -1.98 9.72
N ARG A 238 0.27 -0.88 9.68
CA ARG A 238 1.74 -0.88 9.45
C ARG A 238 2.44 -1.79 10.44
N SER A 239 2.15 -1.64 11.73
CA SER A 239 2.79 -2.43 12.79
C SER A 239 2.46 -3.92 12.67
N ILE A 240 1.21 -4.25 12.31
CA ILE A 240 0.79 -5.63 12.01
C ILE A 240 1.55 -6.19 10.81
N LEU A 241 1.65 -5.44 9.70
CA LEU A 241 2.40 -5.87 8.51
C LEU A 241 3.89 -6.09 8.81
N GLN A 242 4.51 -5.21 9.58
CA GLN A 242 5.89 -5.38 10.04
C GLN A 242 6.06 -6.63 10.92
N LEU A 243 5.09 -6.91 11.80
CA LEU A 243 5.06 -8.15 12.58
C LEU A 243 4.98 -9.37 11.65
N LEU A 244 4.10 -9.35 10.66
CA LEU A 244 3.97 -10.45 9.70
C LEU A 244 5.24 -10.65 8.87
N LEU A 245 5.97 -9.59 8.52
CA LEU A 245 7.17 -9.67 7.70
C LEU A 245 8.40 -10.14 8.47
N TRP A 246 8.67 -9.55 9.65
CA TRP A 246 9.92 -9.73 10.39
C TRP A 246 9.74 -10.04 11.89
N GLY A 247 8.51 -9.95 12.42
CA GLY A 247 8.19 -10.09 13.83
C GLY A 247 8.31 -11.50 14.43
N PRO A 248 8.17 -11.61 15.76
CA PRO A 248 8.08 -12.91 16.43
C PRO A 248 6.83 -13.66 15.98
N ARG A 249 7.03 -14.93 15.60
CA ARG A 249 5.95 -15.82 15.17
C ARG A 249 5.21 -16.42 16.37
N GLN A 250 3.99 -16.89 16.15
CA GLN A 250 3.15 -17.46 17.20
C GLN A 250 3.82 -18.65 17.91
N GLU A 251 4.65 -19.42 17.21
CA GLU A 251 5.38 -20.58 17.75
C GLU A 251 6.38 -20.18 18.85
N LEU A 252 6.89 -18.94 18.84
CA LEU A 252 7.75 -18.43 19.92
C LEU A 252 6.99 -18.41 21.26
N PHE A 253 5.69 -18.11 21.21
CA PHE A 253 4.83 -18.00 22.39
C PHE A 253 4.18 -19.31 22.79
N ALA A 254 4.20 -20.33 21.92
CA ALA A 254 3.74 -21.67 22.26
C ALA A 254 4.67 -22.35 23.28
N ARG A 255 5.97 -22.01 23.25
CA ARG A 255 7.00 -22.60 24.11
C ARG A 255 7.37 -21.73 25.32
N SER A 256 7.09 -20.44 25.25
CA SER A 256 7.50 -19.46 26.25
C SER A 256 6.37 -18.49 26.56
N LYS A 257 6.20 -18.14 27.84
CA LYS A 257 5.25 -17.10 28.23
C LYS A 257 5.61 -15.80 27.53
N LYS A 258 4.62 -15.15 26.93
CA LYS A 258 4.77 -13.83 26.31
C LYS A 258 5.01 -12.79 27.41
N THR A 259 6.28 -12.43 27.61
CA THR A 259 6.73 -11.44 28.60
C THR A 259 7.54 -10.33 27.91
N LEU A 260 7.55 -9.13 28.50
CA LEU A 260 8.33 -8.00 27.96
C LEU A 260 9.84 -8.30 27.86
N PRO A 261 10.50 -8.95 28.85
CA PRO A 261 11.91 -9.29 28.74
C PRO A 261 12.23 -10.25 27.58
N LEU A 262 11.35 -11.22 27.29
CA LEU A 262 11.51 -12.11 26.14
C LEU A 262 11.48 -11.34 24.82
N LEU A 263 10.53 -10.42 24.68
CA LEU A 263 10.41 -9.58 23.48
C LEU A 263 11.60 -8.64 23.32
N ARG A 264 12.09 -8.05 24.43
CA ARG A 264 13.30 -7.23 24.42
C ARG A 264 14.51 -8.01 23.91
N GLY A 265 14.78 -9.19 24.49
CA GLY A 265 15.89 -10.04 24.04
C GLY A 265 15.74 -10.48 22.58
N TRP A 266 14.51 -10.76 22.13
CA TRP A 266 14.24 -11.07 20.72
C TRP A 266 14.60 -9.90 19.80
N VAL A 267 14.23 -8.67 20.15
CA VAL A 267 14.57 -7.46 19.37
C VAL A 267 16.08 -7.24 19.32
N GLU A 268 16.77 -7.39 20.45
CA GLU A 268 18.23 -7.25 20.54
C GLU A 268 18.96 -8.26 19.64
N VAL A 269 18.53 -9.52 19.66
CA VAL A 269 19.08 -10.55 18.76
C VAL A 269 18.84 -10.20 17.30
N LYS A 270 17.62 -9.77 16.94
CA LYS A 270 17.30 -9.39 15.56
C LYS A 270 18.09 -8.18 15.07
N ARG A 271 18.26 -7.14 15.90
CA ARG A 271 19.10 -5.98 15.60
C ARG A 271 20.56 -6.40 15.38
N THR A 272 21.10 -7.23 16.26
CA THR A 272 22.48 -7.74 16.13
C THR A 272 22.69 -8.55 14.85
N LEU A 273 21.75 -9.45 14.52
CA LEU A 273 21.81 -10.23 13.28
C LEU A 273 21.72 -9.35 12.02
N LEU A 274 20.89 -8.30 12.06
CA LEU A 274 20.78 -7.35 10.96
C LEU A 274 22.10 -6.59 10.76
N LEU A 275 22.71 -6.10 11.84
CA LEU A 275 24.02 -5.44 11.80
C LEU A 275 25.13 -6.36 11.28
N LEU A 276 25.15 -7.62 11.74
CA LEU A 276 26.11 -8.62 11.28
C LEU A 276 25.96 -8.89 9.78
N ARG A 277 24.71 -9.06 9.29
CA ARG A 277 24.44 -9.23 7.86
C ARG A 277 24.95 -8.05 7.03
N PHE A 278 24.81 -6.82 7.52
CA PHE A 278 25.36 -5.64 6.84
C PHE A 278 26.89 -5.63 6.84
N ALA A 279 27.51 -5.98 7.97
CA ALA A 279 28.97 -6.08 8.06
C ALA A 279 29.51 -7.12 7.06
N GLU A 280 28.90 -8.30 6.98
CA GLU A 280 29.27 -9.34 6.01
C GLU A 280 29.08 -8.87 4.56
N SER A 281 27.95 -8.21 4.27
CA SER A 281 27.64 -7.69 2.94
C SER A 281 28.61 -6.59 2.51
N SER A 282 29.21 -5.88 3.47
CA SER A 282 30.22 -4.83 3.21
C SER A 282 31.62 -5.36 2.89
N VAL A 283 31.94 -6.58 3.34
CA VAL A 283 33.25 -7.23 3.13
C VAL A 283 33.28 -8.01 1.82
N GLY A 284 32.13 -8.49 1.35
CA GLY A 284 32.00 -9.06 0.00
C GLY A 284 31.85 -7.98 -1.08
N ALA A 285 31.91 -8.38 -2.35
CA ALA A 285 31.38 -7.58 -3.48
C ALA A 285 29.83 -7.49 -3.44
N GLY A 286 29.26 -7.43 -2.24
CA GLY A 286 27.83 -7.46 -1.96
C GLY A 286 27.20 -6.13 -2.37
N GLY A 287 26.17 -6.22 -3.21
CA GLY A 287 25.45 -5.05 -3.72
C GLY A 287 24.86 -4.18 -2.62
N HIS A 288 24.48 -2.97 -3.03
CA HIS A 288 23.84 -1.97 -2.18
C HIS A 288 22.56 -2.53 -1.53
N PRO A 289 22.19 -2.04 -0.33
CA PRO A 289 20.97 -2.47 0.36
C PRO A 289 19.74 -2.28 -0.53
N GLY A 290 18.94 -3.34 -0.66
CA GLY A 290 17.66 -3.28 -1.37
C GLY A 290 16.59 -2.53 -0.58
N LEU A 291 15.43 -2.35 -1.22
CA LEU A 291 14.28 -1.69 -0.59
C LEU A 291 13.75 -2.49 0.61
N GLU A 292 13.76 -3.82 0.54
CA GLU A 292 13.33 -4.66 1.67
C GLU A 292 14.26 -4.51 2.88
N GLU A 293 15.58 -4.51 2.66
CA GLU A 293 16.55 -4.26 3.72
C GLU A 293 16.33 -2.90 4.38
N TRP A 294 16.08 -1.86 3.59
CA TRP A 294 15.77 -0.53 4.13
C TRP A 294 14.48 -0.53 4.97
N LEU A 295 13.39 -1.13 4.49
CA LEU A 295 12.13 -1.24 5.25
C LEU A 295 12.32 -2.01 6.57
N CYS A 296 13.10 -3.10 6.52
CA CYS A 296 13.45 -3.90 7.70
C CYS A 296 14.24 -3.07 8.72
N CYS A 297 15.22 -2.28 8.27
CA CYS A 297 15.97 -1.36 9.12
C CYS A 297 15.07 -0.32 9.79
N GLN A 298 14.14 0.29 9.04
CA GLN A 298 13.18 1.25 9.61
C GLN A 298 12.36 0.61 10.74
N TYR A 299 11.84 -0.60 10.51
CA TYR A 299 11.13 -1.33 11.55
C TYR A 299 11.99 -1.58 12.80
N PHE A 300 13.19 -2.16 12.65
CA PHE A 300 14.02 -2.47 13.81
C PHE A 300 14.61 -1.25 14.50
N LYS A 301 14.71 -0.11 13.81
CA LYS A 301 15.08 1.18 14.41
C LYS A 301 14.00 1.67 15.38
N GLU A 302 12.72 1.53 15.01
CA GLU A 302 11.59 2.11 15.76
C GLU A 302 10.97 1.14 16.78
N VAL A 303 11.00 -0.17 16.52
CA VAL A 303 10.26 -1.16 17.31
C VAL A 303 10.73 -1.23 18.76
N THR A 304 9.76 -1.31 19.67
CA THR A 304 9.97 -1.54 21.11
C THR A 304 9.26 -2.82 21.56
N GLU A 305 9.68 -3.39 22.68
CA GLU A 305 9.03 -4.56 23.29
C GLU A 305 7.55 -4.32 23.61
N HIS A 306 7.17 -3.08 23.93
CA HIS A 306 5.78 -2.69 24.22
C HIS A 306 4.93 -2.71 22.95
N THR A 307 5.39 -2.07 21.87
CA THR A 307 4.69 -2.10 20.58
C THR A 307 4.53 -3.54 20.07
N LEU A 308 5.57 -4.36 20.19
CA LEU A 308 5.50 -5.79 19.86
C LEU A 308 4.48 -6.53 20.72
N TYR A 309 4.46 -6.25 22.02
CA TYR A 309 3.52 -6.91 22.93
C TYR A 309 2.07 -6.60 22.53
N GLU A 310 1.76 -5.35 22.24
CA GLU A 310 0.41 -4.91 21.83
C GLU A 310 0.01 -5.53 20.48
N VAL A 311 0.84 -5.38 19.45
CA VAL A 311 0.53 -5.87 18.09
C VAL A 311 0.39 -7.39 18.08
N THR A 312 1.24 -8.11 18.81
CA THR A 312 1.09 -9.57 18.92
C THR A 312 -0.15 -10.00 19.70
N GLN A 313 -0.71 -9.17 20.59
CA GLN A 313 -2.04 -9.47 21.16
C GLN A 313 -3.09 -9.32 20.06
N VAL A 314 -3.11 -8.19 19.35
CA VAL A 314 -4.12 -7.94 18.31
C VAL A 314 -4.16 -9.03 17.24
N VAL A 315 -2.99 -9.56 16.84
CA VAL A 315 -2.87 -10.54 15.75
C VAL A 315 -3.05 -11.99 16.22
N TYR A 316 -2.50 -12.38 17.39
CA TYR A 316 -2.50 -13.78 17.82
C TYR A 316 -3.58 -14.13 18.85
N THR A 317 -4.30 -13.15 19.40
CA THR A 317 -5.48 -13.42 20.23
C THR A 317 -6.66 -13.79 19.31
N PRO A 318 -7.40 -14.88 19.61
CA PRO A 318 -8.53 -15.34 18.80
C PRO A 318 -9.59 -14.26 18.56
#